data_AF-A0A1S3GWD4-F1
#
_entry.id   AF-A0A1S3GWD4-F1
#
_cell.length_a   1.000
_cell.length_b   1.000
_cell.length_c   1.000
_cell.angle_alpha   90.00
_cell.angle_beta   90.00
_cell.angle_gamma   90.00
#
_symmetry.space_group_name_H-M   'P 1'
#
loop_
_entity.id
_entity.type
_entity.pdbx_description
1 polymer ?
#
loop_
_entity_poly.entity_id
_entity_poly.type
_entity_poly.pdbx_seq_one_letter_code
_entity_poly.pdbx_strand_id
1 'polypeptide(L)'
;VWEGRWRVIPHDVLPDWLKDNDFLLHGHRPPMPSFRACFRSIFRIHTETGNIWTHLLGEGRGRGSRGSRVGCVPRAEEPCRGLSGIIPTLHYVISEGFLKAATIGQIGWLMLMASLYITGAALYAARIPERFFPGKCDIWFHSHQLFHIFVVAGAFVHFHGVSNLQEFRFMVGGGCSEEDAL
;
A
#
# COMPACT_ATOMS: atom_id res chain seq x y z
N VAL A 1 -15.29 -28.72 -25.57
CA VAL A 1 -15.25 -27.36 -24.98
C VAL A 1 -14.49 -27.43 -23.66
N TRP A 2 -13.16 -27.44 -23.76
CA TRP A 2 -12.20 -27.69 -22.68
C TRP A 2 -11.45 -26.38 -22.34
N GLU A 3 -12.16 -25.35 -21.87
CA GLU A 3 -11.50 -24.12 -21.37
C GLU A 3 -11.36 -24.17 -19.83
N GLY A 4 -10.15 -24.49 -19.34
CA GLY A 4 -9.62 -23.98 -18.07
C GLY A 4 -10.41 -24.24 -16.77
N ARG A 5 -10.89 -25.46 -16.53
CA ARG A 5 -11.36 -25.85 -15.19
C ARG A 5 -10.15 -26.17 -14.30
N TRP A 6 -9.69 -25.18 -13.53
CA TRP A 6 -8.78 -25.39 -12.42
C TRP A 6 -9.54 -25.38 -11.09
N ARG A 7 -9.05 -26.14 -10.10
CA ARG A 7 -9.52 -26.12 -8.70
C ARG A 7 -8.42 -25.54 -7.82
N VAL A 8 -8.82 -24.94 -6.71
CA VAL A 8 -7.87 -24.51 -5.68
C VAL A 8 -7.15 -25.71 -5.10
N ILE A 9 -5.87 -25.52 -4.78
CA ILE A 9 -5.00 -26.55 -4.23
C ILE A 9 -4.56 -26.20 -2.80
N PRO A 10 -4.29 -27.20 -1.96
CA PRO A 10 -3.69 -26.98 -0.65
C PRO A 10 -2.21 -26.57 -0.76
N HIS A 11 -1.66 -26.01 0.32
CA HIS A 11 -0.31 -25.43 0.34
C HIS A 11 0.81 -26.46 0.18
N ASP A 12 0.62 -27.66 0.71
CA ASP A 12 1.59 -28.75 0.66
C ASP A 12 2.01 -29.13 -0.77
N VAL A 13 1.05 -29.14 -1.70
CA VAL A 13 1.25 -29.50 -3.11
C VAL A 13 1.74 -28.34 -3.98
N LEU A 14 1.92 -27.14 -3.42
CA LEU A 14 2.45 -26.01 -4.19
C LEU A 14 3.93 -26.21 -4.53
N PRO A 15 4.38 -25.72 -5.69
CA PRO A 15 5.80 -25.63 -5.98
C PRO A 15 6.47 -24.57 -5.09
N ASP A 16 7.75 -24.76 -4.77
CA ASP A 16 8.46 -23.95 -3.77
C ASP A 16 8.47 -22.44 -4.05
N TRP A 17 8.50 -22.05 -5.33
CA TRP A 17 8.45 -20.64 -5.74
C TRP A 17 7.11 -19.95 -5.48
N LEU A 18 6.04 -20.72 -5.21
CA LEU A 18 4.70 -20.22 -4.90
C LEU A 18 4.35 -20.38 -3.40
N LYS A 19 5.23 -21.01 -2.61
CA LYS A 19 5.08 -21.17 -1.16
C LYS A 19 5.65 -19.97 -0.43
N ASP A 20 4.90 -18.88 -0.37
CA ASP A 20 5.32 -17.64 0.30
C ASP A 20 4.97 -17.62 1.80
N ASN A 21 3.81 -18.16 2.16
CA ASN A 21 3.27 -18.13 3.52
C ASN A 21 2.64 -19.46 3.94
N ASP A 22 3.34 -20.19 4.81
CA ASP A 22 2.91 -21.50 5.32
C ASP A 22 1.68 -21.46 6.25
N PHE A 23 1.22 -20.27 6.65
CA PHE A 23 0.00 -20.11 7.45
C PHE A 23 -1.28 -20.14 6.60
N LEU A 24 -1.16 -19.96 5.28
CA LEU A 24 -2.27 -20.05 4.33
C LEU A 24 -2.33 -21.49 3.82
N LEU A 25 -3.30 -22.27 4.30
CA LEU A 25 -3.28 -23.72 4.11
C LEU A 25 -4.00 -24.18 2.85
N HIS A 26 -5.07 -23.48 2.46
CA HIS A 26 -5.92 -23.84 1.32
C HIS A 26 -6.23 -22.62 0.44
N GLY A 27 -6.88 -22.86 -0.70
CA GLY A 27 -7.38 -21.77 -1.55
C GLY A 27 -6.36 -21.23 -2.55
N HIS A 28 -5.21 -21.88 -2.71
CA HIS A 28 -4.15 -21.45 -3.61
C HIS A 28 -4.44 -21.77 -5.07
N ARG A 29 -3.93 -20.94 -5.97
CA ARG A 29 -4.03 -21.17 -7.41
C ARG A 29 -2.94 -22.16 -7.87
N PRO A 30 -3.28 -23.16 -8.70
CA PRO A 30 -2.25 -24.01 -9.31
C PRO A 30 -1.41 -23.20 -10.31
N PRO A 31 -0.20 -23.67 -10.65
CA PRO A 31 0.61 -23.06 -11.69
C PRO A 31 -0.11 -23.15 -13.04
N MET A 32 -0.51 -22.00 -13.58
CA MET A 32 -1.23 -21.89 -14.84
C MET A 32 -0.32 -21.27 -15.91
N PRO A 33 0.10 -22.02 -16.95
CA PRO A 33 0.92 -21.49 -18.04
C PRO A 33 0.08 -20.70 -19.08
N SER A 34 -0.95 -19.96 -18.63
CA SER A 34 -1.85 -19.22 -19.52
C SER A 34 -2.29 -17.89 -18.93
N PHE A 35 -1.90 -16.79 -19.58
CA PHE A 35 -2.34 -15.44 -19.21
C PHE A 35 -3.86 -15.29 -19.22
N ARG A 36 -4.57 -15.88 -20.20
CA ARG A 36 -6.03 -15.81 -20.29
C ARG A 36 -6.70 -16.49 -19.10
N ALA A 37 -6.12 -17.57 -18.58
CA ALA A 37 -6.59 -18.22 -17.36
C ALA A 37 -6.33 -17.36 -16.12
N CYS A 38 -5.18 -16.69 -16.03
CA CYS A 38 -4.85 -15.74 -14.95
C CYS A 38 -5.80 -14.53 -14.94
N PHE A 39 -6.10 -13.91 -16.09
CA PHE A 39 -7.07 -12.82 -16.13
C PHE A 39 -8.48 -13.27 -15.74
N ARG A 40 -8.94 -14.43 -16.22
CA ARG A 40 -10.23 -14.99 -15.81
C ARG A 40 -10.30 -15.31 -14.33
N SER A 41 -9.17 -15.64 -13.69
CA SER A 41 -9.15 -15.93 -12.26
C SER A 41 -9.37 -14.71 -11.37
N ILE A 42 -9.27 -13.47 -11.87
CA ILE A 42 -9.66 -12.25 -11.12
C ILE A 42 -11.11 -12.32 -10.63
N PHE A 43 -11.98 -13.01 -11.38
CA PHE A 43 -13.39 -13.21 -11.05
C PHE A 43 -13.67 -14.52 -10.29
N ARG A 44 -12.63 -15.24 -9.84
CA ARG A 44 -12.77 -16.43 -9.00
C ARG A 44 -12.24 -16.16 -7.60
N ILE A 45 -12.74 -16.91 -6.63
CA ILE A 45 -12.32 -16.83 -5.24
C ILE A 45 -11.12 -17.76 -5.02
N HIS A 46 -10.03 -17.16 -4.54
CA HIS A 46 -8.75 -17.78 -4.14
C HIS A 46 -7.96 -16.79 -3.26
N THR A 47 -6.85 -17.22 -2.67
CA THR A 47 -6.00 -16.42 -1.76
C THR A 47 -5.64 -15.03 -2.31
N GLU A 48 -5.21 -14.95 -3.58
CA GLU A 48 -4.86 -13.67 -4.23
C GLU A 48 -6.04 -12.74 -4.59
N THR A 49 -7.30 -13.13 -4.36
CA THR A 49 -8.46 -12.34 -4.83
C THR A 49 -8.49 -10.99 -4.13
N GLY A 50 -8.39 -10.99 -2.80
CA GLY A 50 -8.36 -9.77 -2.01
C GLY A 50 -7.23 -8.85 -2.44
N ASN A 51 -6.04 -9.39 -2.66
CA ASN A 51 -4.85 -8.63 -3.07
C ASN A 51 -5.05 -7.93 -4.43
N ILE A 52 -5.62 -8.62 -5.42
CA ILE A 52 -5.86 -8.03 -6.74
C ILE A 52 -6.90 -6.91 -6.66
N TRP A 53 -8.02 -7.16 -5.96
CA TRP A 53 -9.13 -6.21 -5.92
C TRP A 53 -8.81 -4.96 -5.10
N THR A 54 -8.01 -5.07 -4.03
CA THR A 54 -7.61 -3.89 -3.24
C THR A 54 -6.73 -2.93 -4.06
N HIS A 55 -5.80 -3.45 -4.86
CA HIS A 55 -5.00 -2.66 -5.80
C HIS A 55 -5.85 -2.06 -6.91
N LEU A 56 -6.70 -2.88 -7.56
CA LEU A 56 -7.52 -2.44 -8.68
C LEU A 56 -8.50 -1.32 -8.29
N LEU A 57 -9.07 -1.40 -7.08
CA LEU A 57 -9.95 -0.36 -6.54
C LEU A 57 -9.18 0.88 -6.07
N GLY A 58 -7.97 0.71 -5.52
CA GLY A 58 -7.09 1.82 -5.14
C GLY A 58 -6.62 2.62 -6.36
N GLU A 59 -6.22 1.93 -7.43
CA GLU A 59 -5.75 2.55 -8.67
C GLU A 59 -6.91 3.13 -9.52
N GLY A 60 -8.10 2.52 -9.46
CA GLY A 60 -9.29 2.96 -10.19
C GLY A 60 -9.78 4.37 -9.84
N ARG A 61 -9.36 4.93 -8.70
CA ARG A 61 -9.70 6.31 -8.30
C ARG A 61 -8.71 7.38 -8.78
N GLY A 62 -7.62 7.00 -9.46
CA GLY A 62 -6.53 7.91 -9.85
C GLY A 62 -6.26 8.00 -11.35
N ARG A 63 -7.24 7.72 -12.22
CA ARG A 63 -7.00 7.64 -13.67
C ARG A 63 -6.89 9.01 -14.34
N GLY A 64 -5.73 9.65 -14.15
CA GLY A 64 -5.17 10.70 -15.00
C GLY A 64 -3.80 10.26 -15.52
N SER A 65 -3.78 9.68 -16.71
CA SER A 65 -2.65 9.49 -17.65
C SER A 65 -1.21 9.52 -17.12
N ARG A 66 -0.54 8.35 -17.14
CA ARG A 66 0.65 8.09 -18.00
C ARG A 66 1.17 6.66 -17.81
N GLY A 67 1.43 5.98 -18.92
CA GLY A 67 2.07 4.68 -18.93
C GLY A 67 3.53 4.80 -18.51
N SER A 68 3.83 4.34 -17.30
CA SER A 68 5.20 4.17 -16.81
C SER A 68 5.62 2.71 -16.98
N ARG A 69 6.77 2.53 -17.65
CA ARG A 69 7.46 1.24 -17.73
C ARG A 69 7.76 0.75 -16.31
N VAL A 70 7.32 -0.46 -15.99
CA VAL A 70 7.57 -1.10 -14.70
C VAL A 70 9.03 -1.54 -14.67
N GLY A 71 9.90 -0.73 -14.06
CA GLY A 71 11.23 -1.18 -13.67
C GLY A 71 11.12 -2.06 -12.43
N CYS A 72 11.70 -3.27 -12.47
CA CYS A 72 11.82 -4.12 -11.30
C CYS A 72 12.77 -3.47 -10.29
N VAL A 73 12.22 -2.93 -9.21
CA VAL A 73 13.01 -2.39 -8.11
C VAL A 73 13.07 -3.43 -6.97
N PRO A 74 14.24 -3.72 -6.38
CA PRO A 74 14.38 -4.74 -5.34
C PRO A 74 13.54 -4.42 -4.08
N ARG A 75 12.82 -5.44 -3.57
CA ARG A 75 11.93 -5.37 -2.40
C ARG A 75 12.60 -4.89 -1.09
N ALA A 76 13.94 -4.95 -1.00
CA ALA A 76 14.71 -4.51 0.16
C ALA A 76 14.93 -2.98 0.26
N GLU A 77 14.68 -2.24 -0.82
CA GLU A 77 14.94 -0.79 -0.88
C GLU A 77 13.70 0.10 -0.60
N GLU A 78 12.50 -0.48 -0.54
CA GLU A 78 11.27 0.28 -0.27
C GLU A 78 11.26 1.01 1.08
N PRO A 79 11.75 0.43 2.19
CA PRO A 79 11.80 1.12 3.48
C PRO A 79 12.67 2.39 3.41
N CYS A 80 13.78 2.35 2.66
CA CYS A 80 14.70 3.47 2.50
C CYS A 80 14.10 4.62 1.66
N ARG A 81 13.22 4.31 0.69
CA ARG A 81 12.49 5.34 -0.07
C ARG A 81 11.44 6.06 0.78
N GLY A 82 10.70 5.34 1.64
CA GLY A 82 9.74 5.96 2.56
C GLY A 82 10.41 6.87 3.62
N LEU A 83 11.57 6.46 4.13
CA LEU A 83 12.30 7.22 5.16
C LEU A 83 13.00 8.48 4.63
N SER A 84 13.21 8.60 3.32
CA SER A 84 13.81 9.80 2.71
C SER A 84 13.01 11.08 2.96
N GLY A 85 11.70 10.96 3.22
CA GLY A 85 10.82 12.08 3.58
C GLY A 85 11.13 12.75 4.93
N ILE A 86 11.96 12.12 5.78
CA ILE A 86 12.36 12.68 7.07
C ILE A 86 13.25 13.92 6.87
N ILE A 87 14.15 13.91 5.88
CA ILE A 87 15.08 15.02 5.62
C ILE A 87 14.35 16.32 5.26
N PRO A 88 13.46 16.36 4.24
CA PRO A 88 12.70 17.58 3.93
C PRO A 88 11.74 17.97 5.06
N THR A 89 11.19 17.01 5.81
CA THR A 89 10.34 17.31 6.99
C THR A 89 11.15 18.00 8.08
N LEU A 90 12.34 17.51 8.41
CA LEU A 90 13.23 18.13 9.39
C LEU A 90 13.68 19.52 8.92
N HIS A 91 14.05 19.67 7.65
CA HIS A 91 14.40 20.96 7.07
C HIS A 91 13.28 21.98 7.24
N TYR A 92 12.04 21.59 6.91
CA TYR A 92 10.85 22.45 7.05
C TYR A 92 10.59 22.85 8.51
N VAL A 93 10.70 21.91 9.46
CA VAL A 93 10.50 22.21 10.89
C VAL A 93 11.57 23.17 11.42
N ILE A 94 12.81 23.05 10.94
CA ILE A 94 13.91 23.94 11.33
C ILE A 94 13.77 25.32 10.68
N SER A 95 13.33 25.40 9.42
CA SER A 95 13.23 26.66 8.67
C SER A 95 12.01 27.50 9.07
N GLU A 96 10.85 26.88 9.27
CA GLU A 96 9.58 27.58 9.56
C GLU A 96 9.23 27.62 11.06
N GLY A 97 9.92 26.80 11.87
CA GLY A 97 9.64 26.65 13.28
C GLY A 97 8.50 25.68 13.61
N PHE A 98 8.60 25.06 14.78
CA PHE A 98 7.66 24.02 15.23
C PHE A 98 6.22 24.50 15.33
N LEU A 99 6.00 25.77 15.70
CA LEU A 99 4.66 26.33 15.86
C LEU A 99 3.91 26.39 14.52
N LYS A 100 4.53 26.94 13.45
CA LYS A 100 3.95 26.97 12.10
C LYS A 100 3.72 25.55 11.55
N ALA A 101 4.67 24.64 11.76
CA ALA A 101 4.53 23.26 11.31
C ALA A 101 3.41 22.48 12.03
N ALA A 102 3.15 22.80 13.31
CA ALA A 102 2.05 22.24 14.08
C ALA A 102 0.69 22.88 13.76
N THR A 103 0.63 24.20 13.55
CA THR A 103 -0.63 24.93 13.28
C THR A 103 -1.14 24.73 11.86
N ILE A 104 -0.25 24.58 10.87
CA ILE A 104 -0.63 24.26 9.48
C ILE A 104 -1.11 22.79 9.36
N GLY A 105 -1.08 22.01 10.44
CA GLY A 105 -1.61 20.64 10.52
C GLY A 105 -0.77 19.59 9.78
N GLN A 106 0.32 20.00 9.13
CA GLN A 106 1.23 19.14 8.35
C GLN A 106 1.82 18.01 9.21
N ILE A 107 2.29 18.32 10.42
CA ILE A 107 2.87 17.32 11.33
C ILE A 107 1.85 16.24 11.70
N GLY A 108 0.59 16.61 11.94
CA GLY A 108 -0.47 15.65 12.28
C GLY A 108 -0.72 14.64 11.17
N TRP A 109 -0.84 15.11 9.92
CA TRP A 109 -1.02 14.24 8.75
C TRP A 109 0.20 13.36 8.47
N LEU A 110 1.42 13.89 8.66
CA LEU A 110 2.66 13.12 8.52
C LEU A 110 2.78 12.03 9.57
N MET A 111 2.46 12.32 10.84
CA MET A 111 2.47 11.33 11.92
C MET A 111 1.40 10.24 11.70
N LEU A 112 0.21 10.60 11.21
CA LEU A 112 -0.82 9.64 10.86
C LEU A 112 -0.40 8.76 9.67
N MET A 113 0.21 9.34 8.64
CA MET A 113 0.73 8.57 7.51
C MET A 113 1.84 7.61 7.98
N ALA A 114 2.78 8.08 8.80
CA ALA A 114 3.86 7.26 9.35
C ALA A 114 3.33 6.10 10.19
N SER A 115 2.33 6.34 11.05
CA SER A 115 1.75 5.28 11.88
C SER A 115 1.06 4.21 11.03
N LEU A 116 0.31 4.60 9.98
CA LEU A 116 -0.31 3.66 9.04
C LEU A 116 0.74 2.79 8.31
N TYR A 117 1.83 3.39 7.83
CA TYR A 117 2.90 2.65 7.16
C TYR A 117 3.61 1.69 8.11
N ILE A 118 3.96 2.14 9.32
CA ILE A 118 4.66 1.31 10.31
C ILE A 118 3.77 0.16 10.76
N THR A 119 2.50 0.43 11.09
CA THR A 119 1.55 -0.62 11.49
C THR A 119 1.29 -1.61 10.35
N GLY A 120 1.09 -1.13 9.13
CA GLY A 120 0.93 -2.01 7.96
C GLY A 120 2.15 -2.92 7.75
N ALA A 121 3.35 -2.36 7.78
CA ALA A 121 4.60 -3.11 7.64
C ALA A 121 4.81 -4.12 8.79
N ALA A 122 4.47 -3.73 10.02
CA ALA A 122 4.56 -4.61 11.18
C ALA A 122 3.60 -5.80 11.08
N LEU A 123 2.36 -5.58 10.65
CA LEU A 123 1.38 -6.65 10.42
C LEU A 123 1.84 -7.61 9.32
N TYR A 124 2.37 -7.08 8.23
CA TYR A 124 2.94 -7.85 7.12
C TYR A 124 4.13 -8.71 7.57
N ALA A 125 5.09 -8.12 8.27
CA ALA A 125 6.28 -8.82 8.75
C ALA A 125 5.95 -9.88 9.80
N ALA A 126 5.00 -9.59 10.70
CA ALA A 126 4.58 -10.52 11.75
C ALA A 126 3.62 -11.61 11.25
N ARG A 127 3.10 -11.52 10.02
CA ARG A 127 2.09 -12.41 9.43
C ARG A 127 0.84 -12.54 10.31
N ILE A 128 0.36 -11.42 10.84
CA ILE A 128 -0.84 -11.34 11.69
C ILE A 128 -2.03 -10.94 10.83
N PRO A 129 -3.21 -11.60 10.97
CA PRO A 129 -3.61 -12.57 11.99
C PRO A 129 -3.44 -14.05 11.65
N GLU A 130 -3.00 -14.39 10.43
CA GLU A 130 -2.91 -15.78 9.98
C GLU A 130 -1.96 -16.65 10.83
N ARG A 131 -0.98 -16.03 11.48
CA ARG A 131 -0.12 -16.69 12.47
C ARG A 131 -0.90 -17.24 13.68
N PHE A 132 -1.98 -16.58 14.08
CA PHE A 132 -2.81 -17.02 15.22
C PHE A 132 -3.92 -17.99 14.80
N PHE A 133 -4.39 -17.88 13.56
CA PHE A 133 -5.49 -18.70 13.03
C PHE A 133 -5.13 -19.30 11.66
N PRO A 134 -4.18 -20.25 11.61
CA PRO A 134 -3.78 -20.89 10.35
C PRO A 134 -4.99 -21.59 9.72
N GLY A 135 -5.20 -21.39 8.42
CA GLY A 135 -6.32 -21.98 7.67
C GLY A 135 -7.66 -21.23 7.75
N LYS A 136 -7.83 -20.25 8.64
CA LYS A 136 -9.09 -19.47 8.75
C LYS A 136 -9.07 -18.17 7.95
N CYS A 137 -7.87 -17.62 7.75
CA CYS A 137 -7.65 -16.37 7.01
C CYS A 137 -7.15 -16.61 5.58
N ASP A 138 -7.38 -17.81 5.03
CA ASP A 138 -6.86 -18.22 3.72
C ASP A 138 -7.35 -17.32 2.57
N ILE A 139 -8.57 -16.80 2.65
CA ILE A 139 -9.19 -16.00 1.57
C ILE A 139 -9.35 -14.53 1.96
N TRP A 140 -9.62 -14.26 3.24
CA TRP A 140 -9.95 -12.92 3.72
C TRP A 140 -9.14 -12.59 4.98
N PHE A 141 -8.68 -11.34 5.05
CA PHE A 141 -8.05 -10.73 6.23
C PHE A 141 -6.69 -11.33 6.63
N HIS A 142 -5.93 -11.93 5.72
CA HIS A 142 -4.52 -12.24 5.98
C HIS A 142 -3.65 -10.97 5.90
N SER A 143 -2.48 -11.01 6.53
CA SER A 143 -1.57 -9.86 6.71
C SER A 143 -1.28 -9.10 5.41
N HIS A 144 -1.06 -9.82 4.30
CA HIS A 144 -0.80 -9.22 3.00
C HIS A 144 -1.99 -8.37 2.49
N GLN A 145 -3.23 -8.85 2.68
CA GLN A 145 -4.42 -8.09 2.28
C GLN A 145 -4.60 -6.85 3.16
N LEU A 146 -4.36 -7.00 4.47
CA LEU A 146 -4.40 -5.88 5.42
C LEU A 146 -3.34 -4.84 5.07
N PHE A 147 -2.11 -5.27 4.75
CA PHE A 147 -1.04 -4.38 4.31
C PHE A 147 -1.46 -3.49 3.13
N HIS A 148 -2.07 -4.08 2.10
CA HIS A 148 -2.58 -3.30 0.96
C HIS A 148 -3.65 -2.29 1.37
N ILE A 149 -4.54 -2.64 2.30
CA ILE A 149 -5.53 -1.69 2.84
C ILE A 149 -4.85 -0.52 3.55
N PHE A 150 -3.83 -0.78 4.38
CA PHE A 150 -3.05 0.27 5.05
C PHE A 150 -2.30 1.16 4.05
N VAL A 151 -1.73 0.60 2.99
CA VAL A 151 -1.05 1.38 1.94
C VAL A 151 -2.03 2.29 1.20
N VAL A 152 -3.20 1.78 0.80
CA VAL A 152 -4.25 2.60 0.14
C VAL A 152 -4.78 3.69 1.08
N ALA A 153 -5.00 3.36 2.35
CA ALA A 153 -5.40 4.35 3.36
C ALA A 153 -4.32 5.43 3.55
N GLY A 154 -3.04 5.04 3.62
CA GLY A 154 -1.90 5.96 3.71
C GLY A 154 -1.81 6.89 2.50
N ALA A 155 -2.05 6.39 1.28
CA ALA A 155 -2.12 7.21 0.08
C ALA A 155 -3.27 8.24 0.12
N PHE A 156 -4.44 7.85 0.65
CA PHE A 156 -5.57 8.78 0.80
C PHE A 156 -5.29 9.86 1.86
N VAL A 157 -4.70 9.47 3.00
CA VAL A 157 -4.26 10.41 4.04
C VAL A 157 -3.23 11.39 3.49
N HIS A 158 -2.27 10.91 2.71
CA HIS A 158 -1.28 11.75 2.05
C HIS A 158 -1.93 12.74 1.09
N PHE A 159 -2.84 12.27 0.23
CA PHE A 159 -3.57 13.12 -0.71
C PHE A 159 -4.39 14.21 0.01
N HIS A 160 -5.06 13.85 1.11
CA HIS A 160 -5.81 14.80 1.94
C HIS A 160 -4.88 15.85 2.57
N GLY A 161 -3.75 15.43 3.14
CA GLY A 161 -2.76 16.35 3.72
C GLY A 161 -2.20 17.36 2.70
N VAL A 162 -1.89 16.91 1.48
CA VAL A 162 -1.41 17.77 0.40
C VAL A 162 -2.52 18.69 -0.14
N SER A 163 -3.75 18.20 -0.24
CA SER A 163 -4.89 19.00 -0.69
C SER A 163 -5.18 20.17 0.26
N ASN A 164 -5.13 19.91 1.57
CA ASN A 164 -5.30 20.97 2.58
C ASN A 164 -4.17 22.00 2.53
N LEU A 165 -2.93 21.57 2.25
CA LEU A 165 -1.81 22.49 2.08
C LEU A 165 -1.97 23.38 0.85
N GLN A 166 -2.47 22.81 -0.24
CA GLN A 166 -2.82 23.55 -1.45
C GLN A 166 -3.90 24.60 -1.17
N GLU A 167 -4.96 24.25 -0.43
CA GLU A 167 -6.00 25.21 -0.02
C GLU A 167 -5.43 26.32 0.86
N PHE A 168 -4.58 25.99 1.83
CA PHE A 168 -3.91 26.98 2.66
C PHE A 168 -3.08 27.97 1.81
N ARG A 169 -2.29 27.46 0.85
CA ARG A 169 -1.51 28.29 -0.08
C ARG A 169 -2.40 29.17 -0.97
N PHE A 170 -3.56 28.65 -1.38
CA PHE A 170 -4.53 29.43 -2.14
C PHE A 170 -5.14 30.57 -1.31
N MET A 171 -5.46 30.31 -0.04
CA MET A 171 -6.04 31.30 0.89
C MET A 171 -5.05 32.40 1.28
N VAL A 172 -3.77 32.06 1.50
CA VAL A 172 -2.70 33.03 1.81
C VAL A 172 -2.28 33.83 0.56
N GLY A 173 -2.51 33.28 -0.64
CA GLY A 173 -2.11 33.90 -1.91
C GLY A 173 -0.63 33.68 -2.23
N GLY A 174 -0.25 33.87 -3.51
CA GLY A 174 1.14 33.68 -3.97
C GLY A 174 2.10 34.82 -3.64
N GLY A 175 1.65 35.84 -2.91
CA GLY A 175 2.46 36.98 -2.51
C GLY A 175 3.28 36.63 -1.27
N CYS A 176 4.56 36.34 -1.44
CA CYS A 176 5.50 36.37 -0.33
C CYS A 176 5.87 37.83 -0.08
N SER A 177 5.33 38.47 0.96
CA SER A 177 5.93 39.68 1.52
C SER A 177 7.17 39.25 2.31
N GLU A 178 8.34 39.80 1.96
CA GLU A 178 9.66 39.52 2.56
C GLU A 178 9.77 39.83 4.07
N GLU A 179 8.68 40.13 4.78
CA GLU A 179 8.70 40.41 6.22
C GLU A 179 8.82 39.16 7.12
N ASP A 180 8.65 37.95 6.56
CA ASP A 180 8.85 36.67 7.28
C ASP A 180 10.31 36.15 7.20
N ALA A 181 11.24 36.90 6.60
CA ALA A 181 12.62 36.50 6.34
C ALA A 181 13.67 37.12 7.30
N LEU A 182 13.25 37.81 8.36
CA LEU A 182 14.13 38.40 9.38
C LEU A 182 13.95 37.75 10.76
#